data_AF-A0A974X621-F1
#
_entry.id   AF-A0A974X621-F1
#
_cell.length_a   1.000
_cell.length_b   1.000
_cell.length_c   1.000
_cell.angle_alpha   90.00
_cell.angle_beta   90.00
_cell.angle_gamma   90.00
#
_symmetry.space_group_name_H-M   'P 1'
#
loop_
_entity.id
_entity.type
_entity.pdbx_description
1 polymer ?
#
loop_
_entity_poly.entity_id
_entity_poly.type
_entity_poly.pdbx_seq_one_letter_code
_entity_poly.pdbx_strand_id
1 'polypeptide(L)'
;MTPSARPQGLTTWAVLAGIALLFAAATPLVLALDSRIDRTRPMHHDRVEMLWLQHLAVQTTGGSVPVELSDDESVELAGETFSPSAGGSVEVRADEPTRPCVRTSNEHGDVTEWACLDPAAPPADPDPEDPDLGVG
;
A
#
# COMPACT_ATOMS: atom_id res chain seq x y z
N MET A 1 63.43 21.53 18.67
CA MET A 1 61.96 21.60 18.54
C MET A 1 61.55 20.80 17.31
N THR A 2 61.09 19.58 17.49
CA THR A 2 60.60 18.72 16.40
C THR A 2 59.07 18.75 16.43
N PRO A 3 58.39 19.14 15.34
CA PRO A 3 56.93 19.17 15.32
C PRO A 3 56.40 17.74 15.40
N SER A 4 55.63 17.46 16.43
CA SER A 4 54.86 16.21 16.59
C SER A 4 53.74 16.21 15.53
N ALA A 5 53.97 15.49 14.44
CA ALA A 5 52.94 15.21 13.46
C ALA A 5 51.90 14.29 14.11
N ARG A 6 50.72 14.83 14.45
CA ARG A 6 49.60 13.98 14.88
C ARG A 6 49.28 13.00 13.76
N PRO A 7 49.12 11.69 14.04
CA PRO A 7 48.82 10.69 13.02
C PRO A 7 47.40 10.90 12.50
N GLN A 8 47.25 11.74 11.46
CA GLN A 8 45.98 12.05 10.79
C GLN A 8 45.31 10.81 10.14
N GLY A 9 46.05 9.72 9.95
CA GLY A 9 45.55 8.48 9.36
C GLY A 9 44.65 7.66 10.29
N LEU A 10 44.94 7.60 11.59
CA LEU A 10 44.22 6.72 12.53
C LEU A 10 42.78 7.16 12.78
N THR A 11 42.54 8.47 12.87
CA THR A 11 41.19 9.03 13.04
C THR A 11 40.33 8.79 11.81
N THR A 12 40.92 8.85 10.62
CA THR A 12 40.21 8.63 9.35
C THR A 12 39.70 7.18 9.24
N TRP A 13 40.56 6.20 9.55
CA TRP A 13 40.15 4.79 9.55
C TRP A 13 39.10 4.46 10.61
N ALA A 14 39.22 5.06 11.81
CA ALA A 14 38.22 4.88 12.86
C ALA A 14 36.84 5.45 12.45
N VAL A 15 36.82 6.62 11.81
CA VAL A 15 35.58 7.22 11.28
C VAL A 15 34.98 6.36 10.18
N LEU A 16 35.78 5.90 9.21
CA LEU A 16 35.30 5.03 8.13
C LEU A 16 34.76 3.70 8.64
N ALA A 17 35.45 3.08 9.61
CA ALA A 17 34.97 1.86 10.26
C ALA A 17 33.64 2.09 11.00
N GLY A 18 33.52 3.21 11.73
CA GLY A 18 32.28 3.59 12.39
C GLY A 18 31.11 3.78 11.40
N ILE A 19 31.36 4.46 10.28
CA ILE A 19 30.37 4.65 9.21
C ILE A 19 29.96 3.30 8.61
N ALA A 20 30.93 2.44 8.26
CA ALA A 20 30.65 1.12 7.69
C ALA A 20 29.79 0.27 8.64
N LEU A 21 30.06 0.34 9.95
CA LEU A 21 29.32 -0.40 10.98
C LEU A 21 27.90 0.14 11.14
N LEU A 22 27.70 1.47 11.06
CA LEU A 22 26.38 2.08 11.01
C LEU A 22 25.58 1.63 9.79
N PHE A 23 26.20 1.63 8.60
CA PHE A 23 25.54 1.14 7.37
C PHE A 23 25.15 -0.33 7.50
N ALA A 24 26.07 -1.19 7.97
CA ALA A 24 25.81 -2.61 8.15
C ALA A 24 24.66 -2.87 9.15
N ALA A 25 24.57 -2.07 10.22
CA ALA A 25 23.47 -2.17 11.18
C ALA A 25 22.14 -1.64 10.63
N ALA A 26 22.16 -0.66 9.73
CA ALA A 26 20.96 -0.09 9.12
C ALA A 26 20.40 -0.94 7.97
N THR A 27 21.23 -1.67 7.23
CA THR A 27 20.80 -2.51 6.10
C THR A 27 19.63 -3.46 6.43
N PRO A 28 19.65 -4.27 7.51
CA PRO A 28 18.52 -5.15 7.80
C PRO A 28 17.22 -4.39 8.10
N LEU A 29 17.31 -3.19 8.68
CA LEU A 29 16.14 -2.35 8.94
C LEU A 29 15.53 -1.83 7.63
N VAL A 30 16.38 -1.38 6.70
CA VAL A 30 15.93 -0.90 5.39
C VAL A 30 15.25 -2.02 4.61
N LEU A 31 15.86 -3.22 4.55
CA LEU A 31 15.28 -4.37 3.87
C LEU A 31 13.97 -4.84 4.52
N ALA A 32 13.88 -4.79 5.85
CA ALA A 32 12.64 -5.12 6.55
C ALA A 32 11.51 -4.13 6.21
N LEU A 33 11.80 -2.83 6.15
CA LEU A 33 10.83 -1.79 5.77
C LEU A 33 10.39 -1.96 4.31
N ASP A 34 11.33 -2.14 3.40
CA ASP A 34 11.10 -2.36 1.97
C ASP A 34 10.17 -3.56 1.74
N SER A 35 10.50 -4.70 2.37
CA SER A 35 9.66 -5.91 2.29
C SER A 35 8.25 -5.70 2.82
N ARG A 36 8.05 -4.82 3.80
CA ARG A 36 6.73 -4.54 4.35
C ARG A 36 5.93 -3.68 3.38
N ILE A 37 6.54 -2.64 2.83
CA ILE A 37 5.92 -1.75 1.85
C ILE A 37 5.48 -2.54 0.62
N ASP A 38 6.37 -3.38 0.08
CA ASP A 38 6.09 -4.21 -1.08
C ASP A 38 4.92 -5.17 -0.85
N ARG A 39 4.80 -5.73 0.35
CA ARG A 39 3.69 -6.63 0.73
C ARG A 39 2.36 -5.92 0.95
N THR A 40 2.38 -4.64 1.31
CA THR A 40 1.15 -3.86 1.54
C THR A 40 0.67 -3.11 0.30
N ARG A 41 1.55 -2.86 -0.67
CA ARG A 41 1.24 -2.07 -1.87
C ARG A 41 0.08 -2.66 -2.69
N PRO A 42 0.02 -3.98 -3.00
CA PRO A 42 -1.08 -4.56 -3.76
C PRO A 42 -2.42 -4.39 -3.03
N MET A 43 -2.41 -4.62 -1.72
CA MET A 43 -3.59 -4.45 -0.87
C MET A 43 -4.17 -3.02 -0.92
N HIS A 44 -3.31 -1.99 -0.94
CA HIS A 44 -3.77 -0.61 -1.08
C HIS A 44 -4.32 -0.30 -2.46
N HIS A 45 -3.71 -0.88 -3.51
CA HIS A 45 -4.20 -0.75 -4.89
C HIS A 45 -5.59 -1.37 -5.04
N ASP A 46 -5.75 -2.63 -4.61
CA ASP A 46 -7.03 -3.36 -4.63
C ASP A 46 -8.14 -2.57 -3.92
N ARG A 47 -7.81 -1.91 -2.80
CA ARG A 47 -8.78 -1.09 -2.05
C ARG A 47 -9.25 0.13 -2.85
N VAL A 48 -8.33 0.83 -3.51
CA VAL A 48 -8.66 2.01 -4.33
C VAL A 48 -9.49 1.58 -5.54
N GLU A 49 -9.08 0.51 -6.20
CA GLU A 49 -9.78 -0.05 -7.36
C GLU A 49 -11.20 -0.50 -7.02
N MET A 50 -11.37 -1.29 -5.96
CA MET A 50 -12.71 -1.67 -5.51
C MET A 50 -13.55 -0.45 -5.11
N LEU A 51 -12.98 0.55 -4.44
CA LEU A 51 -13.71 1.76 -4.07
C LEU A 51 -14.17 2.55 -5.30
N TRP A 52 -13.33 2.62 -6.34
CA TRP A 52 -13.66 3.21 -7.64
C TRP A 52 -14.79 2.44 -8.35
N LEU A 53 -14.70 1.11 -8.43
CA LEU A 53 -15.74 0.28 -9.02
C LEU A 53 -17.08 0.39 -8.30
N GLN A 54 -17.05 0.47 -6.97
CA GLN A 54 -18.24 0.70 -6.15
C GLN A 54 -18.83 2.10 -6.38
N HIS A 55 -17.97 3.12 -6.56
CA HIS A 55 -18.41 4.46 -6.96
C HIS A 55 -19.10 4.44 -8.33
N LEU A 56 -18.54 3.73 -9.32
CA LEU A 56 -19.17 3.54 -10.63
C LEU A 56 -20.48 2.76 -10.53
N ALA A 57 -20.55 1.71 -9.70
CA ALA A 57 -21.76 0.95 -9.46
C ALA A 57 -22.87 1.83 -8.86
N VAL A 58 -22.55 2.69 -7.90
CA VAL A 58 -23.48 3.68 -7.33
C VAL A 58 -23.99 4.64 -8.41
N GLN A 59 -23.12 5.13 -9.28
CA GLN A 59 -23.52 6.05 -10.36
C GLN A 59 -24.37 5.40 -11.44
N THR A 60 -24.08 4.15 -11.80
CA THR A 60 -24.71 3.45 -12.94
C THR A 60 -25.97 2.70 -12.54
N THR A 61 -25.96 2.02 -11.39
CA THR A 61 -27.05 1.16 -10.91
C THR A 61 -27.85 1.78 -9.76
N GLY A 62 -27.36 2.86 -9.17
CA GLY A 62 -28.00 3.56 -8.05
C GLY A 62 -27.69 2.99 -6.67
N GLY A 63 -26.81 1.99 -6.57
CA GLY A 63 -26.42 1.38 -5.30
C GLY A 63 -25.08 0.65 -5.33
N SER A 64 -24.48 0.52 -4.15
CA SER A 64 -23.29 -0.29 -3.92
C SER A 64 -23.62 -1.77 -3.79
N VAL A 65 -22.64 -2.61 -4.11
CA VAL A 65 -22.77 -4.07 -4.08
C VAL A 65 -21.90 -4.61 -2.94
N PRO A 66 -22.47 -5.21 -1.88
CA PRO A 66 -21.68 -5.84 -0.85
C PRO A 66 -20.97 -7.06 -1.43
N VAL A 67 -19.67 -7.17 -1.17
CA VAL A 67 -18.85 -8.29 -1.63
C VAL A 67 -17.87 -8.69 -0.52
N GLU A 68 -17.54 -9.96 -0.48
CA GLU A 68 -16.44 -10.52 0.30
C GLU A 68 -15.74 -11.49 -0.66
N LEU A 69 -14.48 -11.19 -1.00
CA LEU A 69 -13.73 -11.89 -2.04
C LEU A 69 -12.37 -12.33 -1.50
N SER A 70 -12.03 -13.60 -1.71
CA SER A 70 -10.65 -14.10 -1.63
C SER A 70 -9.91 -13.99 -2.96
N ASP A 71 -8.60 -14.27 -2.96
CA ASP A 71 -7.69 -14.12 -4.09
C ASP A 71 -7.95 -15.06 -5.27
N ASP A 72 -8.76 -16.10 -5.07
CA ASP A 72 -9.24 -17.02 -6.10
C ASP A 72 -10.62 -16.65 -6.66
N GLU A 73 -11.23 -15.58 -6.15
CA GLU A 73 -12.55 -15.12 -6.53
C GLU A 73 -12.51 -13.88 -7.42
N SER A 74 -13.61 -13.64 -8.13
CA SER A 74 -13.78 -12.46 -8.96
C SER A 74 -15.22 -11.98 -8.92
N VAL A 75 -15.42 -10.69 -9.16
CA VAL A 75 -16.75 -10.09 -9.26
C VAL A 75 -16.81 -9.15 -10.45
N GLU A 76 -17.96 -9.09 -11.10
CA GLU A 76 -18.25 -8.08 -12.12
C GLU A 76 -18.98 -6.90 -11.48
N LEU A 77 -18.39 -5.70 -11.56
CA LEU A 77 -18.92 -4.46 -11.01
C LEU A 77 -18.83 -3.37 -12.07
N ALA A 78 -19.94 -2.67 -12.32
CA ALA A 78 -20.00 -1.60 -13.33
C ALA A 78 -19.52 -2.00 -14.75
N GLY A 79 -19.55 -3.29 -15.10
CA GLY A 79 -19.09 -3.81 -16.39
C GLY A 79 -17.59 -4.15 -16.44
N GLU A 80 -16.90 -4.09 -15.30
CA GLU A 80 -15.50 -4.45 -15.15
C GLU A 80 -15.36 -5.64 -14.20
N THR A 81 -14.39 -6.52 -14.48
CA THR A 81 -14.09 -7.66 -13.62
C THR A 81 -12.99 -7.26 -12.65
N PHE A 82 -13.25 -7.44 -11.36
CA PHE A 82 -12.27 -7.28 -10.29
C PHE A 82 -11.87 -8.63 -9.71
N SER A 83 -10.58 -8.80 -9.48
CA SER A 83 -9.99 -9.92 -8.72
C SER A 83 -8.98 -9.37 -7.72
N PRO A 84 -9.04 -9.77 -6.44
CA PRO A 84 -8.02 -9.38 -5.48
C PRO A 84 -6.62 -9.82 -5.92
N SER A 85 -5.61 -9.04 -5.55
CA SER A 85 -4.21 -9.42 -5.72
C SER A 85 -3.92 -10.74 -5.00
N ALA A 86 -2.91 -11.49 -5.48
CA ALA A 86 -2.56 -12.81 -4.92
C ALA A 86 -2.32 -12.75 -3.40
N GLY A 87 -2.92 -13.68 -2.65
CA GLY A 87 -2.89 -13.69 -1.18
C GLY A 87 -3.66 -12.53 -0.53
N GLY A 88 -4.43 -11.77 -1.29
CA GLY A 88 -5.25 -10.66 -0.83
C GLY A 88 -6.72 -11.06 -0.65
N SER A 89 -7.45 -10.29 0.16
CA SER A 89 -8.90 -10.37 0.23
C SER A 89 -9.51 -8.99 0.35
N VAL A 90 -10.75 -8.85 -0.13
CA VAL A 90 -11.49 -7.60 -0.17
C VAL A 90 -12.87 -7.78 0.45
N GLU A 91 -13.24 -6.91 1.37
CA GLU A 91 -14.56 -6.83 2.00
C GLU A 91 -15.17 -5.46 1.69
N VAL A 92 -16.41 -5.46 1.19
CA VAL A 92 -17.20 -4.27 0.93
C VAL A 92 -18.48 -4.33 1.75
N ARG A 93 -18.67 -3.29 2.57
CA ARG A 93 -19.91 -3.04 3.29
C ARG A 93 -20.74 -2.01 2.56
N ALA A 94 -22.00 -2.35 2.36
CA ALA A 94 -23.00 -1.52 1.68
C ALA A 94 -24.15 -1.16 2.63
N ASP A 95 -23.82 -0.81 3.88
CA ASP A 95 -24.82 -0.47 4.92
C ASP A 95 -25.65 0.77 4.50
N GLU A 96 -25.01 1.72 3.83
CA GLU A 96 -25.65 2.82 3.12
C GLU A 96 -25.53 2.59 1.60
N PRO A 97 -26.64 2.61 0.84
CA PRO A 97 -26.62 2.23 -0.59
C PRO A 97 -25.67 3.06 -1.46
N THR A 98 -25.34 4.28 -1.05
CA THR A 98 -24.51 5.21 -1.83
C THR A 98 -23.18 5.52 -1.15
N ARG A 99 -22.87 4.86 -0.03
CA ARG A 99 -21.62 5.06 0.73
C ARG A 99 -21.01 3.72 1.13
N PRO A 100 -20.54 2.94 0.15
CA PRO A 100 -19.83 1.71 0.43
C PRO A 100 -18.54 2.00 1.21
N CYS A 101 -18.19 1.09 2.10
CA CYS A 101 -16.89 1.06 2.75
C CYS A 101 -16.13 -0.18 2.30
N VAL A 102 -14.86 -0.02 1.94
CA VAL A 102 -13.98 -1.07 1.46
C VAL A 102 -12.86 -1.29 2.47
N ARG A 103 -12.55 -2.56 2.72
CA ARG A 103 -11.40 -2.98 3.51
C ARG A 103 -10.71 -4.15 2.81
N THR A 104 -9.41 -4.20 2.91
CA THR A 104 -8.60 -5.25 2.30
C THR A 104 -7.66 -5.85 3.32
N SER A 105 -7.27 -7.11 3.12
CA SER A 105 -6.25 -7.78 3.92
C SER A 105 -5.32 -8.63 3.06
N ASN A 106 -4.18 -9.03 3.60
CA ASN A 106 -3.23 -9.93 2.93
C ASN A 106 -2.96 -11.21 3.75
N GLU A 107 -2.30 -12.18 3.12
CA GLU A 107 -1.91 -13.47 3.71
C GLU A 107 -0.94 -13.34 4.90
N HIS A 108 -0.33 -12.17 5.06
CA HIS A 108 0.59 -11.86 6.16
C HIS A 108 -0.12 -11.29 7.40
N GLY A 109 -1.44 -11.11 7.34
CA GLY A 109 -2.26 -10.62 8.44
C GLY A 109 -2.30 -9.10 8.56
N ASP A 110 -1.77 -8.35 7.58
CA ASP A 110 -2.02 -6.92 7.48
C ASP A 110 -3.47 -6.68 7.02
N VAL A 111 -4.12 -5.69 7.60
CA VAL A 111 -5.50 -5.30 7.30
C VAL A 111 -5.55 -3.79 7.20
N THR A 112 -6.16 -3.26 6.13
CA THR A 112 -6.38 -1.82 6.03
C THR A 112 -7.49 -1.35 6.97
N GLU A 113 -7.48 -0.06 7.29
CA GLU A 113 -8.69 0.58 7.78
C GLU A 113 -9.77 0.62 6.68
N TRP A 114 -11.02 0.80 7.13
CA TRP A 114 -12.15 1.02 6.23
C TRP A 114 -11.99 2.33 5.48
N ALA A 115 -12.00 2.26 4.15
CA ALA A 115 -12.09 3.42 3.27
C ALA A 115 -13.53 3.51 2.76
N CYS A 116 -14.25 4.56 3.18
CA CYS A 116 -15.63 4.77 2.77
C CYS A 116 -15.71 5.79 1.64
N LEU A 117 -16.66 5.58 0.72
CA LEU A 117 -16.90 6.52 -0.37
C LEU A 117 -17.38 7.86 0.20
N ASP A 118 -16.60 8.91 -0.04
CA ASP A 118 -17.00 10.28 0.25
C ASP A 118 -17.63 10.91 -1.01
N PRO A 119 -18.94 11.21 -1.02
CA PRO A 119 -19.58 11.86 -2.16
C PRO A 119 -19.03 13.27 -2.45
N ALA A 120 -18.38 13.93 -1.48
CA ALA A 120 -17.74 15.23 -1.68
C ALA A 120 -16.32 15.13 -2.26
N ALA A 121 -15.70 13.95 -2.18
CA ALA A 121 -14.36 13.66 -2.66
C ALA A 121 -14.34 12.28 -3.33
N PRO A 122 -14.85 12.17 -4.57
CA PRO A 122 -14.89 10.89 -5.27
C PRO A 122 -13.48 10.32 -5.45
N PRO A 123 -13.31 8.99 -5.41
CA PRO A 123 -12.03 8.35 -5.67
C PRO A 123 -11.54 8.74 -7.07
N ALA A 124 -10.23 8.88 -7.23
CA ALA A 124 -9.64 9.01 -8.55
C ALA A 124 -9.75 7.68 -9.30
N ASP A 125 -9.86 7.75 -10.62
CA ASP A 125 -9.71 6.59 -11.50
C ASP A 125 -8.30 6.00 -11.29
N PRO A 126 -8.17 4.75 -10.82
CA PRO A 126 -6.88 4.11 -10.67
C PRO A 126 -6.29 3.85 -12.05
N ASP A 127 -5.39 4.72 -12.50
CA ASP A 127 -4.69 4.53 -13.77
C ASP A 127 -3.83 3.26 -13.69
N PRO A 128 -4.11 2.22 -14.49
CA PRO A 128 -3.29 1.01 -14.49
C PRO A 128 -1.86 1.26 -15.02
N GLU A 129 -1.62 2.40 -15.69
CA GLU A 129 -0.32 2.82 -16.20
C GLU A 129 0.46 3.71 -15.21
N ASP A 130 -0.17 4.21 -14.13
CA ASP A 130 0.46 5.00 -13.06
C ASP A 130 -0.01 4.58 -11.65
N PRO A 131 0.52 3.46 -11.10
CA PRO A 131 0.11 2.94 -9.80
C PRO A 131 0.57 3.79 -8.60
N ASP A 132 1.26 4.92 -8.82
CA ASP A 132 1.88 5.74 -7.76
C ASP A 132 0.99 6.90 -7.27
N LEU A 133 -0.20 7.13 -7.84
CA LEU A 133 -1.04 8.29 -7.50
C LEU A 133 -1.95 8.13 -6.26
N GLY A 134 -1.81 7.04 -5.48
CA GLY A 134 -2.76 6.69 -4.41
C GLY A 134 -2.33 6.90 -2.95
N VAL A 135 -1.21 7.57 -2.67
CA VAL A 135 -0.73 7.79 -1.27
C VAL A 135 -0.68 9.28 -0.95
N GLY A 136 -1.84 9.84 -0.62
CA GLY A 136 -2.00 11.19 -0.07
C GLY A 136 -2.57 11.17 1.33
#